data_AF-A0A9N9GTZ2-F1
#
_entry.id   AF-A0A9N9GTZ2-F1
#
_cell.length_a   1.000
_cell.length_b   1.000
_cell.length_c   1.000
_cell.angle_alpha   90.00
_cell.angle_beta   90.00
_cell.angle_gamma   90.00
#
_symmetry.space_group_name_H-M   'P 1'
#
loop_
_entity.id
_entity.type
_entity.pdbx_description
1 polymer ?
#
loop_
_entity_poly.entity_id
_entity_poly.type
_entity_poly.pdbx_seq_one_letter_code
_entity_poly.pdbx_strand_id
1 'polypeptide(L)'
;MISDGGLDKNPCYRKTVQIMVDHFIKYDLDTIIMACYALHQSTSNPVERRMVLLSHDLAGIIISHDTFGSYLNTQLKTSDEELEKHNFKAAKNILKSVGEYNY
;
A
#
# COMPACT_ATOMS: atom_id res chain seq x y z
N MET A 1 6.55 26.17 -6.35
CA MET A 1 7.29 25.13 -5.59
C MET A 1 6.27 24.12 -5.08
N ILE A 2 6.33 22.87 -5.55
CA ILE A 2 5.49 21.79 -5.03
C ILE A 2 6.23 21.25 -3.82
N SER A 3 5.74 21.57 -2.63
CA SER A 3 6.30 21.08 -1.37
C SER A 3 6.10 19.56 -1.30
N ASP A 4 7.17 18.83 -0.99
CA ASP A 4 7.17 17.38 -0.74
C ASP A 4 6.16 17.08 0.37
N GLY A 5 5.00 16.54 -0.02
CA GLY A 5 3.79 16.42 0.79
C GLY A 5 3.85 15.30 1.82
N GLY A 6 4.69 15.44 2.82
CA GLY A 6 4.55 14.70 4.08
C GLY A 6 3.16 14.94 4.69
N LEU A 7 2.66 13.99 5.49
CA LEU A 7 1.35 14.07 6.15
C LEU A 7 1.16 15.38 6.94
N ASP A 8 2.26 15.93 7.46
CA ASP A 8 2.37 17.18 8.20
C ASP A 8 2.33 18.44 7.32
N LYS A 9 2.57 18.32 6.02
CA LYS A 9 2.52 19.41 5.03
C LYS A 9 1.22 19.46 4.24
N ASN A 10 0.22 18.64 4.59
CA ASN A 10 -1.11 18.76 4.00
C ASN A 10 -1.72 20.11 4.42
N PRO A 11 -2.15 20.96 3.46
CA PRO A 11 -2.81 22.22 3.79
C PRO A 11 -4.10 22.05 4.64
N CYS A 12 -4.72 20.86 4.65
CA CYS A 12 -5.81 20.49 5.57
C CYS A 12 -5.38 20.25 7.03
N TYR A 13 -4.11 20.40 7.40
CA TYR A 13 -3.70 20.22 8.79
C TYR A 13 -4.31 21.32 9.67
N ARG A 14 -4.84 20.93 10.84
CA ARG A 14 -5.63 21.83 11.70
C ARG A 14 -4.92 23.14 12.05
N LYS A 15 -3.61 23.09 12.28
CA LYS A 15 -2.80 24.30 12.57
C LYS A 15 -2.74 25.24 11.37
N THR A 16 -2.61 24.70 10.15
CA THR A 16 -2.56 25.47 8.90
C THR A 16 -3.89 26.15 8.62
N VAL A 17 -5.00 25.43 8.79
CA VAL A 17 -6.36 25.99 8.66
C VAL A 17 -6.58 27.11 9.67
N GLN A 18 -6.17 26.91 10.92
CA GLN A 18 -6.31 27.93 11.97
C GLN A 18 -5.52 29.21 11.64
N ILE A 19 -4.26 29.08 11.21
CA ILE A 19 -3.44 30.24 10.80
C ILE A 19 -4.07 30.95 9.60
N MET A 20 -4.64 30.22 8.63
CA MET A 20 -5.31 30.85 7.49
C MET A 20 -6.57 31.61 7.91
N VAL A 21 -7.36 31.08 8.85
CA VAL A 21 -8.53 31.78 9.41
C VAL A 21 -8.10 33.04 10.18
N ASP A 22 -7.05 32.94 10.99
CA ASP A 22 -6.53 34.11 11.73
C ASP A 22 -6.06 35.21 10.77
N HIS A 23 -5.42 34.84 9.66
CA HIS A 23 -5.02 35.77 8.60
C HIS A 23 -6.20 36.33 7.82
N PHE A 24 -7.23 35.51 7.53
CA PHE A 24 -8.46 35.96 6.89
C PHE A 24 -9.08 37.14 7.63
N ILE A 25 -9.22 36.97 8.95
CA ILE A 25 -9.80 37.99 9.84
C ILE A 25 -8.86 39.19 9.98
N LYS A 26 -7.56 38.94 10.15
CA LYS A 26 -6.57 40.01 10.36
C LYS A 26 -6.43 40.94 9.16
N TYR A 27 -6.54 40.40 7.95
CA TYR A 27 -6.31 41.15 6.70
C TYR A 27 -7.61 41.50 5.97
N ASP A 28 -8.78 41.20 6.55
CA ASP A 28 -10.11 41.47 5.97
C ASP A 28 -10.21 41.02 4.50
N LEU A 29 -9.83 39.76 4.26
CA LEU A 29 -9.79 39.21 2.90
C LEU A 29 -11.22 38.83 2.44
N ASP A 30 -11.53 39.05 1.16
CA ASP A 30 -12.85 38.68 0.62
C ASP A 30 -13.01 37.17 0.44
N THR A 31 -11.93 36.44 0.14
CA THR A 31 -11.96 34.99 -0.12
C THR A 31 -10.58 34.35 0.09
N ILE A 32 -10.56 33.16 0.70
CA ILE A 32 -9.39 32.27 0.71
C ILE A 32 -9.75 30.98 -0.02
N ILE A 33 -8.93 30.61 -1.00
CA ILE A 33 -9.02 29.32 -1.71
C ILE A 33 -7.83 28.47 -1.31
N MET A 34 -8.10 27.34 -0.67
CA MET A 34 -7.08 26.37 -0.27
C MET A 34 -7.23 25.12 -1.14
N ALA A 35 -6.24 24.87 -1.99
CA ALA A 35 -6.17 23.64 -2.76
C ALA A 35 -5.49 22.56 -1.93
N CYS A 36 -6.26 21.56 -1.50
CA CYS A 36 -5.77 20.42 -0.74
C CYS A 36 -5.92 19.13 -1.53
N TYR A 37 -4.94 18.25 -1.40
CA TYR A 37 -5.13 16.84 -1.73
C TYR A 37 -6.19 16.28 -0.77
N ALA A 38 -7.23 15.65 -1.31
CA ALA A 38 -8.38 15.19 -0.52
C ALA A 38 -7.91 14.31 0.66
N LEU A 39 -8.58 14.35 1.81
CA LEU A 39 -8.34 13.37 2.88
C LEU A 39 -8.48 11.96 2.26
N HIS A 40 -7.49 11.09 2.48
CA HIS A 40 -7.19 9.82 1.78
C HIS A 40 -6.25 9.90 0.56
N GLN A 41 -5.71 11.07 0.22
CA GLN A 41 -4.70 11.19 -0.85
C GLN A 41 -3.25 11.20 -0.38
N SER A 42 -2.96 11.07 0.93
CA SER A 42 -1.64 10.54 1.32
C SER A 42 -1.46 9.12 0.76
N THR A 43 -2.57 8.37 0.66
CA THR A 43 -2.74 7.12 -0.10
C THR A 43 -2.79 7.31 -1.63
N SER A 44 -2.64 8.54 -2.11
CA SER A 44 -2.56 8.88 -3.55
C SER A 44 -1.12 9.07 -4.03
N ASN A 45 -0.12 8.65 -3.25
CA ASN A 45 1.14 8.29 -3.88
C ASN A 45 0.85 7.19 -4.92
N PRO A 46 1.27 7.32 -6.19
CA PRO A 46 1.12 6.26 -7.18
C PRO A 46 1.62 4.89 -6.67
N VAL A 47 2.63 4.88 -5.80
CA VAL A 47 3.14 3.69 -5.14
C VAL A 47 2.10 3.07 -4.20
N GLU A 48 1.47 3.88 -3.31
CA GLU A 48 0.45 3.40 -2.38
C GLU A 48 -0.80 2.90 -3.10
N ARG A 49 -1.23 3.55 -4.19
CA ARG A 49 -2.34 3.04 -5.02
C ARG A 49 -2.03 1.69 -5.66
N ARG A 50 -0.81 1.52 -6.20
CA ARG A 50 -0.38 0.22 -6.77
C ARG A 50 -0.29 -0.85 -5.69
N MET A 51 0.22 -0.50 -4.52
CA MET A 51 0.31 -1.43 -3.38
C MET A 51 -1.06 -1.83 -2.83
N VAL A 52 -2.03 -0.92 -2.76
CA VAL A 52 -3.40 -1.22 -2.29
C VAL A 52 -4.14 -2.16 -3.25
N LEU A 53 -4.00 -1.96 -4.56
CA LEU A 53 -4.59 -2.86 -5.56
C LEU A 53 -3.94 -4.25 -5.48
N LEU A 54 -2.61 -4.32 -5.44
CA LEU A 54 -1.89 -5.59 -5.31
C LEU A 54 -2.20 -6.29 -3.98
N SER A 55 -2.30 -5.56 -2.87
CA SER A 55 -2.61 -6.17 -1.57
C SER A 55 -4.04 -6.66 -1.48
N HIS A 56 -4.99 -5.96 -2.13
CA HIS A 56 -6.37 -6.43 -2.28
C HIS A 56 -6.44 -7.73 -3.09
N ASP A 57 -5.75 -7.79 -4.23
CA ASP A 57 -5.72 -8.98 -5.09
C ASP A 57 -5.02 -10.17 -4.42
N LEU A 58 -3.98 -9.90 -3.62
CA LEU A 58 -3.26 -10.93 -2.85
C LEU A 58 -4.01 -11.39 -1.61
N ALA A 59 -4.85 -10.54 -0.99
CA ALA A 59 -5.54 -10.85 0.26
C ALA A 59 -6.53 -12.02 0.15
N GLY A 60 -6.93 -12.40 -1.08
CA GLY A 60 -7.80 -13.55 -1.34
C GLY A 60 -7.08 -14.84 -1.76
N ILE A 61 -5.75 -14.80 -1.95
CA ILE A 61 -5.02 -15.93 -2.55
C ILE A 61 -4.50 -16.86 -1.45
N ILE A 62 -5.06 -18.06 -1.40
CA ILE A 62 -4.55 -19.16 -0.57
C ILE A 62 -3.51 -19.92 -1.41
N ILE A 63 -2.25 -19.83 -1.03
CA ILE A 63 -1.15 -20.56 -1.69
C ILE A 63 -0.92 -21.86 -0.93
N SER A 64 -1.16 -23.00 -1.59
CA SER A 64 -0.87 -24.31 -1.02
C SER A 64 0.64 -24.51 -0.89
N HIS A 65 1.10 -24.73 0.35
CA HIS A 65 2.50 -24.96 0.68
C HIS A 65 3.00 -26.37 0.26
N ASP A 66 2.09 -27.27 -0.07
CA ASP A 66 2.31 -28.70 -0.34
C ASP A 66 1.82 -29.14 -1.72
N THR A 67 1.93 -28.25 -2.72
CA THR A 67 1.42 -28.46 -4.09
C THR A 67 1.84 -29.81 -4.71
N PHE A 68 3.04 -30.30 -4.39
CA PHE A 68 3.59 -31.59 -4.83
C PHE A 68 3.69 -32.64 -3.71
N GLY A 69 3.07 -32.37 -2.55
CA GLY A 69 3.08 -33.22 -1.37
C GLY A 69 3.73 -32.56 -0.15
N SER A 70 3.49 -33.16 1.02
CA SER A 70 4.06 -32.70 2.28
C SER A 70 5.54 -33.03 2.35
N TYR A 71 6.37 -32.00 2.39
CA TYR A 71 7.80 -32.08 2.64
C TYR A 71 8.13 -32.00 4.14
N LEU A 72 7.11 -31.81 4.99
CA LEU A 72 7.24 -31.71 6.44
C LEU A 72 7.07 -33.07 7.10
N ASN A 73 7.92 -33.36 8.10
CA ASN A 73 7.76 -34.53 8.96
C ASN A 73 6.71 -34.30 10.06
N THR A 74 6.45 -35.31 10.90
CA THR A 74 5.52 -35.23 12.03
C THR A 74 5.89 -34.19 13.10
N GLN A 75 7.11 -33.65 13.07
CA GLN A 75 7.57 -32.55 13.92
C GLN A 75 7.58 -31.18 13.20
N LEU A 76 6.96 -31.09 12.02
CA LEU A 76 6.92 -29.88 11.18
C LEU A 76 8.31 -29.37 10.75
N LYS A 77 9.31 -30.26 10.69
CA LYS A 77 10.62 -29.94 10.11
C LYS A 77 10.68 -30.42 8.67
N THR A 78 11.41 -29.69 7.83
CA THR A 78 11.73 -30.10 6.47
C THR A 78 12.38 -31.49 6.52
N SER A 79 11.71 -32.45 5.89
CA SER A 79 12.19 -33.81 5.69
C SER A 79 12.82 -33.99 4.31
N ASP A 80 12.39 -33.20 3.34
CA ASP A 80 12.85 -33.25 1.95
C ASP A 80 13.05 -31.83 1.42
N GLU A 81 14.32 -31.41 1.33
CA GLU A 81 14.72 -30.08 0.88
C GLU A 81 14.47 -29.86 -0.62
N GLU A 82 14.53 -30.91 -1.44
CA GLU A 82 14.29 -30.79 -2.88
C GLU A 82 12.80 -30.61 -3.16
N LEU A 83 11.94 -31.38 -2.46
CA LEU A 83 10.50 -31.20 -2.53
C LEU A 83 10.06 -29.82 -2.01
N GLU A 84 10.69 -29.31 -0.95
CA GLU A 84 10.47 -27.95 -0.46
C GLU A 84 10.76 -26.91 -1.55
N LYS A 85 11.92 -27.01 -2.22
CA LYS A 85 12.28 -26.07 -3.31
C LYS A 85 11.28 -26.14 -4.46
N HIS A 86 10.80 -27.33 -4.81
CA HIS A 86 9.79 -27.51 -5.86
C HIS A 86 8.45 -26.87 -5.49
N ASN A 87 7.96 -27.09 -4.26
CA ASN A 87 6.75 -26.45 -3.75
C ASN A 87 6.89 -24.93 -3.70
N PHE A 88 8.03 -24.42 -3.23
CA PHE A 88 8.32 -22.99 -3.19
C PHE A 88 8.36 -22.37 -4.59
N LYS A 89 8.91 -23.09 -5.58
CA LYS A 89 8.91 -22.65 -6.98
C LYS A 89 7.50 -22.59 -7.56
N ALA A 90 6.62 -23.53 -7.23
CA ALA A 90 5.21 -23.47 -7.64
C ALA A 90 4.48 -22.28 -7.02
N ALA A 91 4.64 -22.05 -5.71
CA ALA A 91 4.11 -20.87 -5.02
C ALA A 91 4.57 -19.57 -5.69
N LYS A 92 5.87 -19.48 -6.02
CA LYS A 92 6.45 -18.33 -6.75
C LYS A 92 5.79 -18.12 -8.12
N ASN A 93 5.54 -19.19 -8.87
CA ASN A 93 4.90 -19.08 -10.19
C ASN A 93 3.45 -18.59 -10.10
N ILE A 94 2.71 -19.03 -9.07
CA ILE A 94 1.34 -18.55 -8.80
C ILE A 94 1.37 -17.05 -8.51
N LEU A 95 2.23 -16.61 -7.59
CA LEU A 95 2.42 -15.18 -7.28
C LEU A 95 2.80 -14.35 -8.50
N LYS A 96 3.67 -14.89 -9.36
CA LYS A 96 4.08 -14.23 -10.60
C LYS A 96 2.89 -14.04 -11.55
N SER A 97 2.05 -15.07 -11.72
CA SER A 97 0.88 -14.99 -12.60
C SER A 97 -0.14 -13.92 -12.19
N VAL A 98 -0.29 -13.68 -10.89
CA VAL A 98 -1.16 -12.62 -10.33
C VAL A 98 -0.62 -11.23 -10.66
N GLY A 99 0.70 -11.06 -10.64
CA GLY A 99 1.34 -9.81 -11.03
C GLY A 99 1.27 -9.52 -12.53
N GLU A 100 1.34 -10.57 -13.36
CA GLU A 100 1.30 -10.46 -14.83
C GLU A 100 -0.13 -10.24 -15.40
N TYR A 101 -1.18 -10.71 -14.73
CA TYR A 101 -2.58 -10.49 -15.19
C TYR A 101 -3.05 -9.03 -15.13
N ASN A 102 -2.32 -8.17 -14.43
CA ASN A 102 -2.72 -6.80 -14.09
C ASN A 102 -1.97 -5.70 -14.89
N TYR A 103 -1.16 -6.08 -15.89
CA TYR A 103 -0.40 -5.18 -16.78
C TYR A 103 -0.39 -5.69 -18.23
#